data_AF-A0A193GLB6-F1
#
_entry.id   AF-A0A193GLB6-F1
#
_cell.length_a   1.000
_cell.length_b   1.000
_cell.length_c   1.000
_cell.angle_alpha   90.00
_cell.angle_beta   90.00
_cell.angle_gamma   90.00
#
_symmetry.space_group_name_H-M   'P 1'
#
loop_
_entity.id
_entity.type
_entity.pdbx_description
1 polymer ?
#
loop_
_entity_poly.entity_id
_entity_poly.type
_entity_poly.pdbx_seq_one_letter_code
_entity_poly.pdbx_strand_id
1 'polypeptide(L)'
;MSLELELVADVRQALRSIERIVLECAFDSADDDWSEVERTFDCGEAYVSFSLCTDPGDIRPSVRIELGVQDESSRHPTAGFKAQWNREEGTFGQVQSILIDGKQCGAQRFLRRLEGTLALAGVSVLCD
;
A
#
# COMPACT_ATOMS: atom_id res chain seq x y z
N MET A 1 -9.55 -21.61 22.18
CA MET A 1 -9.84 -20.25 21.70
C MET A 1 -8.50 -19.56 21.46
N SER A 2 -7.92 -19.63 20.26
CA SER A 2 -6.58 -19.02 20.07
C SER A 2 -6.29 -18.63 18.61
N LEU A 3 -6.44 -19.57 17.67
CA LEU A 3 -5.94 -19.36 16.30
C LEU A 3 -6.72 -18.32 15.48
N GLU A 4 -8.05 -18.29 15.55
CA GLU A 4 -8.86 -17.31 14.79
C GLU A 4 -8.67 -15.87 15.31
N LEU A 5 -8.45 -15.68 16.61
CA LEU A 5 -8.19 -14.37 17.22
C LEU A 5 -6.78 -13.87 16.88
N GLU A 6 -5.78 -14.75 16.89
CA GLU A 6 -4.41 -14.43 16.48
C GLU A 6 -4.34 -14.06 14.99
N LEU A 7 -4.98 -14.85 14.11
CA LEU A 7 -5.07 -14.56 12.67
C LEU A 7 -5.73 -13.20 12.39
N VAL A 8 -6.77 -12.82 13.16
CA VAL A 8 -7.43 -11.52 13.01
C VAL A 8 -6.58 -10.37 13.57
N ALA A 9 -5.85 -10.60 14.67
CA ALA A 9 -4.96 -9.60 15.26
C ALA A 9 -3.78 -9.30 14.34
N ASP A 10 -3.15 -10.33 13.77
CA ASP A 10 -2.03 -10.21 12.83
C ASP A 10 -2.43 -9.45 11.56
N VAL A 11 -3.64 -9.70 11.05
CA VAL A 11 -4.17 -8.97 9.89
C VAL A 11 -4.38 -7.49 10.22
N ARG A 12 -4.95 -7.17 11.40
CA ARG A 12 -5.15 -5.77 11.82
C ARG A 12 -3.84 -5.04 12.07
N GLN A 13 -2.84 -5.72 12.62
CA GLN A 13 -1.52 -5.13 12.80
C GLN A 13 -0.87 -4.86 11.43
N ALA A 14 -0.92 -5.82 10.51
CA ALA A 14 -0.38 -5.63 9.17
C ALA A 14 -1.06 -4.46 8.42
N LEU A 15 -2.38 -4.34 8.51
CA LEU A 15 -3.09 -3.21 7.90
C LEU A 15 -2.68 -1.88 8.51
N ARG A 16 -2.58 -1.78 9.85
CA ARG A 16 -2.10 -0.57 10.53
C ARG A 16 -0.67 -0.19 10.15
N SER A 17 0.21 -1.17 9.98
CA SER A 17 1.54 -0.92 9.45
C SER A 17 1.45 -0.34 8.05
N ILE A 18 0.66 -0.91 7.14
CA ILE A 18 0.49 -0.38 5.78
C ILE A 18 -0.11 1.04 5.81
N GLU A 19 -1.07 1.35 6.69
CA GLU A 19 -1.62 2.71 6.88
C GLU A 19 -0.51 3.71 7.23
N ARG A 20 0.37 3.36 8.17
CA ARG A 20 1.52 4.19 8.53
C ARG A 20 2.45 4.41 7.35
N ILE A 21 2.78 3.36 6.58
CA ILE A 21 3.60 3.49 5.37
C ILE A 21 2.97 4.47 4.39
N VAL A 22 1.67 4.36 4.17
CA VAL A 22 0.92 5.23 3.27
C VAL A 22 1.00 6.69 3.72
N LEU A 23 0.80 6.96 5.02
CA LEU A 23 0.91 8.31 5.57
C LEU A 23 2.34 8.85 5.44
N GLU A 24 3.36 8.08 5.83
CA GLU A 24 4.76 8.54 5.84
C GLU A 24 5.36 8.68 4.44
N CYS A 25 5.02 7.79 3.51
CA CYS A 25 5.66 7.70 2.20
C CYS A 25 4.84 8.35 1.08
N ALA A 26 3.50 8.29 1.14
CA ALA A 26 2.66 8.80 0.07
C ALA A 26 2.09 10.20 0.38
N PHE A 27 1.84 10.50 1.65
CA PHE A 27 1.04 11.64 2.07
C PHE A 27 1.70 12.43 3.21
N ASP A 28 2.84 13.06 2.92
CA ASP A 28 3.52 13.90 3.89
C ASP A 28 2.54 14.96 4.42
N SER A 29 2.33 14.96 5.73
CA SER A 29 1.22 15.65 6.37
C SER A 29 1.45 17.17 6.37
N ALA A 30 0.89 17.91 5.41
CA ALA A 30 0.40 19.29 5.62
C ALA A 30 -0.29 19.97 4.43
N ASP A 31 0.12 19.78 3.16
CA ASP A 31 -0.15 20.84 2.16
C ASP A 31 -0.65 20.40 0.77
N ASP A 32 -0.78 19.10 0.47
CA ASP A 32 -1.17 18.70 -0.89
C ASP A 32 -2.69 18.80 -1.09
N ASP A 33 -3.17 19.73 -1.92
CA ASP A 33 -4.55 19.76 -2.44
C ASP A 33 -4.84 18.41 -3.17
N TRP A 34 -5.61 17.54 -2.52
CA TRP A 34 -5.72 16.08 -2.71
C TRP A 34 -6.45 15.60 -3.97
N SER A 35 -6.39 16.33 -5.07
CA SER A 35 -6.89 15.87 -6.37
C SER A 35 -5.81 15.00 -7.04
N GLU A 36 -5.83 13.70 -6.74
CA GLU A 36 -5.01 12.65 -7.36
C GLU A 36 -3.50 12.77 -7.06
N VAL A 37 -3.10 12.27 -5.90
CA VAL A 37 -1.68 12.15 -5.52
C VAL A 37 -1.16 10.80 -6.01
N GLU A 38 -0.11 10.83 -6.82
CA GLU A 38 0.74 9.67 -7.12
C GLU A 38 2.17 9.91 -6.63
N ARG A 39 2.71 8.97 -5.85
CA ARG A 39 4.10 8.96 -5.39
C ARG A 39 4.74 7.63 -5.75
N THR A 40 5.84 7.67 -6.49
CA THR A 40 6.59 6.46 -6.87
C THR A 40 8.01 6.51 -6.31
N PHE A 41 8.46 5.38 -5.78
CA PHE A 41 9.83 5.11 -5.35
C PHE A 41 10.39 3.97 -6.20
N ASP A 42 11.57 4.14 -6.77
CA ASP A 42 12.20 3.11 -7.60
C ASP A 42 13.73 3.12 -7.52
N CYS A 43 14.35 1.99 -7.85
CA CYS A 43 15.80 1.80 -7.88
C CYS A 43 16.29 1.24 -9.23
N GLY A 44 15.57 1.48 -10.32
CA GLY A 44 15.90 0.96 -11.65
C GLY A 44 15.49 -0.50 -11.89
N GLU A 45 15.44 -1.36 -10.88
CA GLU A 45 15.02 -2.77 -11.01
C GLU A 45 13.65 -3.07 -10.37
N ALA A 46 13.24 -2.26 -9.41
CA ALA A 46 11.99 -2.40 -8.69
C ALA A 46 11.36 -1.05 -8.41
N TYR A 47 10.04 -1.04 -8.23
CA TYR A 47 9.29 0.16 -7.90
C TYR A 47 8.18 -0.12 -6.89
N VAL A 48 7.79 0.94 -6.19
CA VAL A 48 6.56 1.04 -5.39
C VAL A 48 5.87 2.34 -5.78
N SER A 49 4.63 2.26 -6.26
CA SER A 49 3.77 3.41 -6.53
C SER A 49 2.59 3.41 -5.57
N PHE A 50 2.37 4.55 -4.93
CA PHE A 50 1.18 4.87 -4.16
C PHE A 50 0.33 5.84 -4.97
N SER A 51 -0.95 5.56 -5.11
CA SER A 51 -1.90 6.45 -5.79
C SER A 51 -3.18 6.58 -4.98
N LEU A 52 -3.72 7.79 -4.92
CA LEU A 52 -5.06 8.05 -4.43
C LEU A 52 -6.00 8.20 -5.63
N CYS A 53 -6.91 7.24 -5.81
CA CYS A 53 -7.85 7.24 -6.92
C CYS A 53 -9.30 7.19 -6.42
N THR A 54 -10.21 7.81 -7.16
CA THR A 54 -11.65 7.66 -6.92
C THR A 54 -12.24 6.95 -8.12
N ASP A 55 -12.72 5.73 -7.95
CA ASP A 55 -13.36 5.01 -9.05
C ASP A 55 -14.63 5.76 -9.50
N PRO A 56 -14.99 5.71 -10.80
CA PRO A 56 -16.22 6.33 -11.27
C PRO A 56 -17.45 5.79 -10.53
N GLY A 57 -18.16 6.69 -9.82
CA GLY A 57 -19.34 6.34 -9.04
C GLY A 57 -19.09 6.14 -7.54
N ASP A 58 -17.82 6.11 -7.10
CA ASP A 58 -17.48 6.08 -5.69
C ASP A 58 -17.40 7.49 -5.10
N ILE A 59 -17.92 7.65 -3.88
CA ILE A 59 -17.90 8.92 -3.13
C ILE A 59 -16.59 9.03 -2.32
N ARG A 60 -15.96 7.89 -2.02
CA ARG A 60 -14.75 7.82 -1.19
C ARG A 60 -13.55 7.44 -2.05
N PRO A 61 -12.40 8.10 -1.86
CA PRO A 61 -11.18 7.70 -2.55
C PRO A 61 -10.68 6.35 -2.02
N SER A 62 -9.87 5.71 -2.83
CA SER A 62 -9.13 4.50 -2.51
C SER A 62 -7.64 4.77 -2.61
N VAL A 63 -6.88 4.22 -1.68
CA VAL A 63 -5.43 4.08 -1.83
C VAL A 63 -5.17 2.82 -2.64
N ARG A 64 -4.40 2.97 -3.71
CA ARG A 64 -3.81 1.87 -4.46
C ARG A 64 -2.30 1.89 -4.26
N ILE A 65 -1.77 0.76 -3.82
CA ILE A 65 -0.33 0.51 -3.73
C ILE A 65 -0.01 -0.54 -4.79
N GLU A 66 0.89 -0.23 -5.69
CA GLU A 66 1.39 -1.14 -6.69
C GLU A 66 2.89 -1.29 -6.53
N LEU A 67 3.40 -2.52 -6.59
CA LEU A 67 4.83 -2.77 -6.58
C LEU A 67 5.18 -3.83 -7.61
N GLY A 68 6.36 -3.71 -8.17
CA GLY A 68 6.74 -4.52 -9.32
C GLY A 68 8.22 -4.45 -9.61
N VAL A 69 8.58 -5.14 -10.67
CA VAL A 69 9.89 -4.99 -11.30
C VAL A 69 9.75 -4.03 -12.46
N GLN A 70 10.84 -3.33 -12.78
CA GLN A 70 10.90 -2.47 -13.94
C GLN A 70 12.24 -2.65 -14.65
N ASP A 71 12.24 -2.34 -15.93
CA ASP A 71 13.45 -2.11 -16.72
C ASP A 71 13.35 -0.75 -17.42
N GLU A 72 14.33 -0.41 -18.26
CA GLU A 72 14.38 0.87 -18.98
C GLU A 72 13.16 1.13 -19.88
N SER A 73 12.40 0.08 -20.22
CA SER A 73 11.34 0.12 -21.23
C SER A 73 9.95 -0.20 -20.69
N SER A 74 9.85 -0.81 -19.50
CA SER A 74 8.60 -1.38 -19.03
C SER A 74 8.50 -1.51 -17.51
N ARG A 75 7.26 -1.46 -17.01
CA ARG A 75 6.89 -1.79 -15.63
C ARG A 75 6.04 -3.05 -15.61
N HIS A 76 6.37 -3.94 -14.70
CA HIS A 76 5.66 -5.20 -14.51
C HIS A 76 5.17 -5.30 -13.06
N PRO A 77 3.89 -4.99 -12.81
CA PRO A 77 3.29 -5.14 -11.50
C PRO A 77 3.36 -6.59 -11.02
N THR A 78 3.89 -6.81 -9.82
CA THR A 78 3.97 -8.14 -9.20
C THR A 78 3.10 -8.25 -7.96
N ALA A 79 2.73 -7.13 -7.34
CA ALA A 79 1.75 -7.11 -6.26
C ALA A 79 0.94 -5.81 -6.27
N GLY A 80 -0.26 -5.89 -5.70
CA GLY A 80 -1.18 -4.77 -5.63
C GLY A 80 -2.03 -4.81 -4.37
N PHE A 81 -2.29 -3.65 -3.80
CA PHE A 81 -3.20 -3.45 -2.69
C PHE A 81 -4.17 -2.33 -3.05
N LYS A 82 -5.46 -2.53 -2.76
CA LYS A 82 -6.48 -1.51 -2.92
C LYS A 82 -7.40 -1.51 -1.71
N ALA A 83 -7.58 -0.34 -1.10
CA ALA A 83 -8.51 -0.15 -0.01
C ALA A 83 -9.12 1.24 -0.06
N GLN A 84 -10.38 1.34 0.38
CA GLN A 84 -11.00 2.63 0.65
C GLN A 84 -10.20 3.37 1.71
N TRP A 85 -10.00 4.67 1.50
CA TRP A 85 -9.21 5.51 2.38
C TRP A 85 -10.11 6.49 3.13
N ASN A 86 -10.06 6.45 4.46
CA ASN A 86 -10.65 7.49 5.28
C ASN A 86 -9.64 8.63 5.44
N ARG A 87 -9.88 9.72 4.70
CA ARG A 87 -9.01 10.90 4.71
C ARG A 87 -8.89 11.53 6.10
N GLU A 88 -9.98 11.60 6.85
CA GLU A 88 -10.01 12.29 8.15
C GLU A 88 -9.26 11.51 9.23
N GLU A 89 -9.32 10.18 9.15
CA GLU A 89 -8.72 9.29 10.15
C GLU A 89 -7.32 8.80 9.76
N GLY A 90 -6.94 8.91 8.48
CA GLY A 90 -5.68 8.34 7.99
C GLY A 90 -5.67 6.81 8.05
N THR A 91 -6.82 6.16 7.84
CA THR A 91 -7.01 4.72 8.02
C THR A 91 -7.70 4.08 6.81
N PHE A 92 -7.57 2.76 6.69
CA PHE A 92 -8.34 1.99 5.74
C PHE A 92 -9.77 1.76 6.24
N GLY A 93 -10.74 2.02 5.37
CA GLY A 93 -12.12 1.59 5.57
C GLY A 93 -12.28 0.12 5.18
N GLN A 94 -12.64 -0.11 3.91
CA GLN A 94 -12.77 -1.44 3.34
C GLN A 94 -11.56 -1.80 2.46
N VAL A 95 -10.89 -2.91 2.77
CA VAL A 95 -9.90 -3.50 1.86
C VAL A 95 -10.63 -4.20 0.72
N GLN A 96 -10.33 -3.79 -0.51
CA GLN A 96 -10.96 -4.29 -1.73
C GLN A 96 -10.16 -5.44 -2.36
N SER A 97 -8.82 -5.35 -2.35
CA SER A 97 -7.97 -6.42 -2.89
C SER A 97 -6.56 -6.39 -2.32
N ILE A 98 -5.97 -7.58 -2.11
CA ILE A 98 -4.54 -7.75 -1.84
C ILE A 98 -4.03 -8.88 -2.72
N LEU A 99 -3.15 -8.57 -3.67
CA LEU A 99 -2.67 -9.48 -4.71
C LEU A 99 -1.15 -9.57 -4.69
N ILE A 100 -0.62 -10.79 -4.87
CA ILE A 100 0.78 -11.06 -5.19
C ILE A 100 0.80 -12.11 -6.31
N ASP A 101 1.54 -11.84 -7.39
CA ASP A 101 1.64 -12.68 -8.59
C ASP A 101 0.25 -13.06 -9.15
N GLY A 102 -0.68 -12.10 -9.13
CA GLY A 102 -2.06 -12.27 -9.58
C GLY A 102 -2.96 -13.10 -8.64
N LYS A 103 -2.49 -13.50 -7.46
CA LYS A 103 -3.24 -14.32 -6.50
C LYS A 103 -3.58 -13.54 -5.24
N GLN A 104 -4.78 -13.79 -4.70
CA GLN A 104 -5.21 -13.24 -3.41
C GLN A 104 -4.23 -13.64 -2.31
N CYS A 105 -3.88 -12.67 -1.45
CA CYS A 105 -2.90 -12.85 -0.41
C CYS A 105 -3.31 -12.16 0.90
N GLY A 106 -2.70 -12.57 2.01
CA GLY A 106 -2.91 -11.93 3.30
C GLY A 106 -2.11 -10.64 3.45
N ALA A 107 -2.65 -9.69 4.23
CA ALA A 107 -2.04 -8.38 4.49
C ALA A 107 -0.59 -8.48 4.99
N GLN A 108 -0.28 -9.43 5.87
CA GLN A 108 1.08 -9.61 6.40
C GLN A 108 2.11 -10.04 5.35
N ARG A 109 1.70 -10.84 4.36
CA ARG A 109 2.60 -11.23 3.26
C ARG A 109 2.79 -10.07 2.28
N PHE A 110 1.75 -9.28 2.05
CA PHE A 110 1.85 -8.05 1.27
C PHE A 110 2.75 -7.01 1.95
N LEU A 111 2.56 -6.78 3.25
CA LEU A 111 3.38 -5.85 4.05
C LEU A 111 4.87 -6.18 3.94
N ARG A 112 5.25 -7.44 4.18
CA ARG A 112 6.67 -7.85 4.05
C ARG A 112 7.23 -7.60 2.65
N ARG A 113 6.41 -7.76 1.61
CA ARG A 113 6.81 -7.49 0.23
C ARG A 113 6.97 -5.99 -0.01
N LEU A 114 6.04 -5.18 0.51
CA LEU A 114 6.07 -3.73 0.43
C LEU A 114 7.32 -3.16 1.12
N GLU A 115 7.56 -3.52 2.38
CA GLU A 115 8.74 -3.10 3.14
C GLU A 115 10.04 -3.48 2.42
N GLY A 116 10.13 -4.73 1.94
CA GLY A 116 11.29 -5.21 1.20
C GLY A 116 11.55 -4.41 -0.07
N THR A 117 10.52 -4.09 -0.84
CA THR A 117 10.68 -3.30 -2.08
C THR A 117 11.00 -1.84 -1.77
N LEU A 118 10.38 -1.24 -0.74
CA LEU A 118 10.72 0.11 -0.29
C LEU A 118 12.18 0.21 0.17
N ALA A 119 12.67 -0.78 0.91
CA ALA A 119 14.07 -0.84 1.32
C ALA A 119 15.03 -0.93 0.12
N LEU A 120 14.68 -1.70 -0.92
CA LEU A 120 15.45 -1.73 -2.18
C LEU A 120 15.45 -0.37 -2.89
N ALA A 121 14.36 0.39 -2.78
CA ALA A 121 14.25 1.76 -3.30
C ALA A 121 14.90 2.82 -2.39
N GLY A 122 15.60 2.41 -1.31
CA GLY A 122 16.27 3.33 -0.38
C GLY A 122 15.34 4.02 0.62
N VAL A 123 14.09 3.58 0.74
CA VAL A 123 13.10 4.12 1.68
C VAL A 123 13.13 3.30 2.96
N SER A 124 13.53 3.93 4.07
CA SER A 124 13.52 3.29 5.38
C SER A 124 12.13 3.43 6.01
N VAL A 125 11.44 2.30 6.13
CA VAL A 125 10.14 2.21 6.79
C VAL A 125 10.36 1.66 8.20
N LEU A 126 10.20 2.50 9.22
CA LEU A 126 10.39 2.09 10.61
C LEU A 126 9.19 1.23 11.04
N CYS A 127 9.45 -0.05 11.29
CA CYS A 127 8.48 -0.94 11.90
C CYS A 127 8.80 -1.14 13.38
N ASP A 128 8.13 -0.36 14.23
CA ASP A 128 8.00 -0.65 15.67
C ASP A 128 7.19 -1.93 15.92
#